data_AF-C5LLZ2-F1
#
_entry.id   AF-C5LLZ2-F1
#
_cell.length_a   1.000
_cell.length_b   1.000
_cell.length_c   1.000
_cell.angle_alpha   90.00
_cell.angle_beta   90.00
_cell.angle_gamma   90.00
#
_symmetry.space_group_name_H-M   'P 1'
#
loop_
_entity.id
_entity.type
_entity.pdbx_description
1 polymer ?
#
loop_
_entity_poly.entity_id
_entity_poly.type
_entity_poly.pdbx_seq_one_letter_code
_entity_poly.pdbx_strand_id
1 'polypeptide(L)'
;MLCDEGVVRLLVVDQGLLTKEVVGVAKDWNFMVIPSPPRGEELRGWGERGHRDLHAVLRGVLWSLGKTPTRNEFIRLLSRATAVVNTTPYVDSSPLSPAIVCRGHTRTPSDPFALQESREIKDAVLEGLEPPSWWDDMTADAYMSEVQDGKDITLRELADVWWLRRRAVREKLLSRNARHAGRGLKVGCKAYRWRPMIGQFGKLNTGWEPCTILAAPTDSTRKVKLEDGKETIESVLNLRAGPSD
;
A
#
# COMPACT_ATOMS: atom_id res chain seq x y z
N MET A 1 -19.06 0.51 0.38
CA MET A 1 -17.63 0.81 0.59
C MET A 1 -16.88 1.19 -0.68
N LEU A 2 -16.79 0.36 -1.73
CA LEU A 2 -16.22 0.84 -3.03
C LEU A 2 -17.10 1.93 -3.70
N CYS A 3 -18.41 1.93 -3.41
CA CYS A 3 -19.37 2.82 -4.06
C CYS A 3 -19.51 4.20 -3.39
N ASP A 4 -18.98 4.39 -2.17
CA ASP A 4 -19.25 5.60 -1.38
C ASP A 4 -18.15 6.68 -1.54
N GLU A 5 -16.96 6.28 -1.99
CA GLU A 5 -15.77 7.16 -2.12
C GLU A 5 -15.46 7.54 -3.59
N GLY A 6 -16.36 7.21 -4.52
CA GLY A 6 -16.27 7.61 -5.94
C GLY A 6 -15.98 6.46 -6.93
N VAL A 7 -15.87 6.81 -8.21
CA VAL A 7 -15.70 5.83 -9.30
C VAL A 7 -14.26 5.34 -9.36
N VAL A 8 -14.04 4.06 -9.06
CA VAL A 8 -12.76 3.39 -9.32
C VAL A 8 -12.59 3.17 -10.81
N ARG A 9 -11.48 3.64 -11.39
CA ARG A 9 -11.13 3.42 -12.81
C ARG A 9 -10.13 2.30 -13.01
N LEU A 10 -9.36 1.99 -11.98
CA LEU A 10 -8.25 1.07 -12.04
C LEU A 10 -8.10 0.36 -10.70
N LEU A 11 -8.05 -0.97 -10.73
CA LEU A 11 -7.90 -1.84 -9.58
C LEU A 11 -6.63 -2.68 -9.76
N VAL A 12 -5.62 -2.43 -8.92
CA VAL A 12 -4.39 -3.24 -8.91
C VAL A 12 -4.55 -4.39 -7.91
N VAL A 13 -4.41 -5.64 -8.38
CA VAL A 13 -4.64 -6.84 -7.57
C VAL A 13 -3.48 -7.82 -7.64
N ASP A 14 -3.38 -8.71 -6.67
CA ASP A 14 -2.51 -9.88 -6.80
C ASP A 14 -3.18 -10.93 -7.70
N GLN A 15 -2.41 -11.96 -8.01
CA GLN A 15 -2.84 -13.07 -8.83
C GLN A 15 -3.97 -13.89 -8.18
N GLY A 16 -4.16 -13.81 -6.85
CA GLY A 16 -5.21 -14.54 -6.15
C GLY A 16 -6.60 -13.97 -6.39
N LEU A 17 -6.69 -12.66 -6.66
CA LEU A 17 -7.93 -11.95 -6.95
C LEU A 17 -8.24 -11.84 -8.45
N LEU A 18 -7.46 -12.48 -9.33
CA LEU A 18 -7.77 -12.58 -10.77
C LEU A 18 -8.80 -13.68 -11.06
N THR A 19 -9.90 -13.68 -10.32
CA THR A 19 -10.99 -14.62 -10.53
C THR A 19 -11.96 -14.11 -11.60
N LYS A 20 -12.79 -15.01 -12.16
CA LYS A 20 -13.76 -14.65 -13.21
C LYS A 20 -14.78 -13.63 -12.69
N GLU A 21 -15.13 -13.72 -11.41
CA GLU A 21 -16.07 -12.85 -10.71
C GLU A 21 -15.54 -11.41 -10.65
N VAL A 22 -14.28 -11.23 -10.23
CA VAL A 22 -13.65 -9.89 -10.16
C VAL A 22 -13.55 -9.27 -11.55
N VAL A 23 -13.17 -10.06 -12.56
CA VAL A 23 -13.09 -9.60 -13.96
C VAL A 23 -14.49 -9.27 -14.52
N GLY A 24 -15.52 -10.01 -14.11
CA GLY A 24 -16.91 -9.72 -14.46
C GLY A 24 -17.36 -8.36 -13.92
N VAL A 25 -17.20 -8.14 -12.61
CA VAL A 25 -17.53 -6.87 -11.96
C VAL A 25 -16.77 -5.69 -12.59
N ALA A 26 -15.50 -5.89 -12.95
CA ALA A 26 -14.71 -4.87 -13.62
C ALA A 26 -15.30 -4.40 -14.96
N LYS A 27 -15.86 -5.33 -15.74
CA LYS A 27 -16.56 -5.01 -16.98
C LYS A 27 -17.85 -4.26 -16.71
N ASP A 28 -18.65 -4.76 -15.77
CA ASP A 28 -19.96 -4.19 -15.43
C ASP A 28 -19.83 -2.76 -14.91
N TRP A 29 -18.78 -2.49 -14.13
CA TRP A 29 -18.55 -1.19 -13.49
C TRP A 29 -17.55 -0.32 -14.24
N ASN A 30 -17.11 -0.76 -15.43
CA ASN A 30 -16.22 -0.02 -16.33
C ASN A 30 -14.91 0.45 -15.66
N PHE A 31 -14.21 -0.49 -15.02
CA PHE A 31 -12.86 -0.27 -14.48
C PHE A 31 -11.87 -1.32 -14.97
N MET A 32 -10.60 -0.95 -15.00
CA MET A 32 -9.51 -1.82 -15.45
C MET A 32 -8.93 -2.62 -14.28
N VAL A 33 -8.77 -3.93 -14.43
CA VAL A 33 -8.01 -4.76 -13.48
C VAL A 33 -6.58 -4.91 -13.96
N ILE A 34 -5.62 -4.52 -13.13
CA ILE A 34 -4.20 -4.65 -13.40
C ILE A 34 -3.59 -5.67 -12.43
N PRO A 35 -3.13 -6.83 -12.93
CA PRO A 35 -2.46 -7.80 -12.08
C PRO A 35 -1.04 -7.34 -11.74
N SER A 36 -0.66 -7.40 -10.46
CA SER A 36 0.73 -7.27 -10.04
C SER A 36 1.51 -8.55 -10.38
N PRO A 37 2.82 -8.47 -10.62
CA PRO A 37 3.66 -9.65 -10.77
C PRO A 37 3.48 -10.62 -9.59
N PRO A 38 3.55 -11.94 -9.84
CA PRO A 38 3.43 -12.93 -8.79
C PRO A 38 4.47 -12.69 -7.68
N ARG A 39 4.02 -12.69 -6.41
CA ARG A 39 4.88 -12.52 -5.22
C ARG A 39 5.78 -11.28 -5.28
N GLY A 40 5.23 -10.19 -5.80
CA GLY A 40 5.83 -8.87 -5.78
C GLY A 40 5.02 -7.94 -4.90
N GLU A 41 4.77 -8.33 -3.65
CA GLU A 41 3.97 -7.59 -2.68
C GLU A 41 4.52 -6.16 -2.50
N GLU A 42 5.84 -5.97 -2.63
CA GLU A 42 6.49 -4.66 -2.57
C GLU A 42 6.07 -3.74 -3.73
N LEU A 43 5.71 -4.30 -4.88
CA LEU A 43 5.20 -3.54 -6.03
C LEU A 43 3.78 -3.01 -5.77
N ARG A 44 3.08 -3.59 -4.79
CA ARG A 44 1.81 -3.08 -4.23
C ARG A 44 2.00 -2.56 -2.81
N GLY A 45 3.21 -2.11 -2.44
CA GLY A 45 3.50 -1.63 -1.09
C GLY A 45 2.56 -0.52 -0.60
N TRP A 46 1.95 0.24 -1.52
CA TRP A 46 0.91 1.23 -1.21
C TRP A 46 -0.38 0.64 -0.58
N GLY A 47 -0.73 -0.60 -0.90
CA GLY A 47 -1.91 -1.31 -0.38
C GLY A 47 -1.53 -2.17 0.83
N GLU A 48 -0.35 -2.79 0.79
CA GLU A 48 0.16 -3.59 1.92
C GLU A 48 0.46 -2.74 3.16
N ARG A 49 0.79 -1.45 2.99
CA ARG A 49 1.01 -0.52 4.11
C ARG A 49 -0.28 -0.31 4.92
N GLY A 50 -1.40 -0.07 4.27
CA GLY A 50 -2.70 0.08 4.95
C GLY A 50 -3.11 -1.16 5.74
N HIS A 51 -2.83 -2.36 5.22
CA HIS A 51 -3.05 -3.61 5.95
C HIS A 51 -2.20 -3.69 7.22
N ARG A 52 -0.92 -3.30 7.16
CA ARG A 52 -0.03 -3.28 8.32
C ARG A 52 -0.53 -2.32 9.39
N ASP A 53 -0.92 -1.12 9.00
CA ASP A 53 -1.39 -0.08 9.93
C ASP A 53 -2.70 -0.53 10.62
N LEU A 54 -3.63 -1.10 9.86
CA LEU A 54 -4.87 -1.67 10.41
C LEU A 54 -4.61 -2.81 11.39
N HIS A 55 -3.70 -3.72 11.06
CA HIS A 55 -3.30 -4.80 11.96
C HIS A 55 -2.64 -4.29 13.24
N ALA A 56 -1.83 -3.22 13.17
CA ALA A 56 -1.19 -2.64 14.33
C ALA A 56 -2.23 -2.09 15.32
N VAL A 57 -3.17 -1.28 14.84
CA VAL A 57 -4.27 -0.72 15.66
C VAL A 57 -5.12 -1.85 16.26
N LEU A 58 -5.53 -2.83 15.44
CA LEU A 58 -6.32 -3.96 15.94
C LEU A 58 -5.60 -4.76 17.01
N ARG A 59 -4.29 -5.00 16.87
CA ARG A 59 -3.50 -5.73 17.88
C ARG A 59 -3.42 -4.97 19.19
N GLY A 60 -3.18 -3.66 19.17
CA GLY A 60 -3.15 -2.84 20.38
C GLY A 60 -4.46 -2.92 21.15
N VAL A 61 -5.58 -2.77 20.44
CA VAL A 61 -6.91 -2.83 21.06
C VAL A 61 -7.24 -4.23 21.59
N LEU A 62 -6.91 -5.29 20.84
CA LEU A 62 -7.13 -6.67 21.26
C LEU A 62 -6.26 -7.06 22.46
N TRP A 63 -5.03 -6.55 22.52
CA TRP A 63 -4.14 -6.73 23.67
C TRP A 63 -4.76 -6.16 24.95
N SER A 64 -5.29 -4.94 24.87
CA SER A 64 -5.97 -4.28 25.99
C SER A 64 -7.29 -4.94 26.39
N LEU A 65 -7.97 -5.62 25.46
CA LEU A 65 -9.24 -6.31 25.72
C LEU A 65 -9.09 -7.55 26.62
N GLY A 66 -7.91 -8.20 26.64
CA GLY A 66 -7.63 -9.37 27.47
C GLY A 66 -8.52 -10.61 27.20
N LYS A 67 -9.37 -10.58 26.18
CA LYS A 67 -10.28 -11.66 25.77
C LYS A 67 -10.43 -11.72 24.26
N THR A 68 -10.86 -12.87 23.75
CA THR A 68 -11.29 -12.98 22.34
C THR A 68 -12.62 -12.24 22.17
N PRO A 69 -12.71 -11.27 21.23
CA PRO A 69 -13.96 -10.54 21.00
C PRO A 69 -15.02 -11.43 20.35
N THR A 70 -16.28 -11.18 20.67
CA THR A 70 -17.41 -11.69 19.90
C THR A 70 -17.39 -11.12 18.48
N ARG A 71 -18.10 -11.77 17.55
CA ARG A 71 -18.21 -11.30 16.15
C ARG A 71 -18.65 -9.82 16.05
N ASN A 72 -19.61 -9.40 16.86
CA ASN A 72 -20.13 -8.02 16.84
C ASN A 72 -19.17 -7.02 17.49
N GLU A 73 -18.43 -7.42 18.53
CA GLU A 73 -17.32 -6.62 19.05
C GLU A 73 -16.23 -6.46 17.99
N PHE A 74 -15.84 -7.55 17.32
CA PHE A 74 -14.81 -7.52 16.27
C PHE A 74 -15.19 -6.63 15.07
N ILE A 75 -16.43 -6.69 14.58
CA ILE A 75 -16.90 -5.81 13.50
C ILE A 75 -16.83 -4.33 13.90
N ARG A 76 -17.21 -4.00 15.14
CA ARG A 76 -17.12 -2.63 15.66
C ARG A 76 -15.68 -2.17 15.81
N LEU A 77 -14.80 -3.04 16.32
CA LEU A 77 -13.37 -2.79 16.41
C LEU A 77 -12.75 -2.56 15.03
N LEU A 78 -13.09 -3.39 14.04
CA LEU A 78 -12.62 -3.25 12.66
C LEU A 78 -13.04 -1.92 12.04
N SER A 79 -14.29 -1.53 12.26
CA SER A 79 -14.82 -0.24 11.77
C SER A 79 -14.09 0.94 12.42
N ARG A 80 -13.88 0.90 13.74
CA ARG A 80 -13.11 1.93 14.47
C ARG A 80 -11.65 1.98 14.04
N ALA A 81 -10.99 0.84 13.90
CA ALA A 81 -9.59 0.77 13.45
C ALA A 81 -9.42 1.29 12.02
N THR A 82 -10.39 1.00 11.15
CA THR A 82 -10.43 1.52 9.78
C THR A 82 -10.63 3.04 9.77
N ALA A 83 -11.48 3.57 10.65
CA ALA A 83 -11.60 5.02 10.84
C ALA A 83 -10.25 5.61 11.22
N VAL A 84 -9.63 5.14 12.32
CA VAL A 84 -8.31 5.61 12.79
C VAL A 84 -7.28 5.64 11.67
N VAL A 85 -7.07 4.53 10.94
CA VAL A 85 -6.07 4.48 9.87
C VAL A 85 -6.36 5.46 8.74
N ASN A 86 -7.63 5.67 8.39
CA ASN A 86 -8.00 6.65 7.36
C ASN A 86 -7.85 8.09 7.85
N THR A 87 -7.84 8.32 9.14
CA THR A 87 -7.98 9.66 9.71
C THR A 87 -6.71 10.16 10.39
N THR A 88 -5.74 9.28 10.60
CA THR A 88 -4.39 9.60 11.07
C THR A 88 -3.47 9.95 9.89
N PRO A 89 -2.84 11.15 9.86
CA PRO A 89 -1.82 11.52 8.87
C PRO A 89 -0.57 10.64 8.88
N TYR A 90 0.12 10.51 7.75
CA TYR A 90 1.38 9.76 7.66
C TYR A 90 2.60 10.64 7.96
N VAL A 91 3.01 10.78 9.21
CA VAL A 91 4.05 11.78 9.58
C VAL A 91 5.36 11.69 8.78
N ASP A 92 5.76 10.48 8.37
CA ASP A 92 6.99 10.26 7.59
C ASP A 92 6.92 10.77 6.14
N SER A 93 5.72 11.03 5.63
CA SER A 93 5.50 11.23 4.19
C SER A 93 4.41 12.26 3.85
N SER A 94 3.54 12.62 4.78
CA SER A 94 2.36 13.46 4.60
C SER A 94 1.87 14.08 5.92
N PRO A 95 1.69 15.41 5.98
CA PRO A 95 0.90 16.00 7.05
C PRO A 95 -0.61 15.71 6.89
N LEU A 96 -1.06 15.16 5.76
CA LEU A 96 -2.48 14.84 5.50
C LEU A 96 -2.82 13.39 5.82
N SER A 97 -4.01 13.17 6.40
CA SER A 97 -4.63 11.85 6.53
C SER A 97 -5.30 11.39 5.23
N PRO A 98 -5.41 10.07 4.98
CA PRO A 98 -6.11 9.54 3.81
C PRO A 98 -7.50 10.12 3.59
N ALA A 99 -8.30 10.28 4.65
CA ALA A 99 -9.65 10.83 4.61
C ALA A 99 -9.66 12.27 4.08
N ILE A 100 -8.71 13.10 4.55
CA ILE A 100 -8.57 14.49 4.06
C ILE A 100 -8.17 14.50 2.59
N VAL A 101 -7.30 13.60 2.14
CA VAL A 101 -6.90 13.53 0.72
C VAL A 101 -8.07 13.06 -0.16
N CYS A 102 -8.78 12.01 0.24
CA CYS A 102 -9.89 11.44 -0.53
C CYS A 102 -11.08 12.40 -0.62
N ARG A 103 -11.38 13.14 0.45
CA ARG A 103 -12.55 14.03 0.54
C ARG A 103 -12.22 15.48 0.21
N GLY A 104 -10.95 15.89 0.34
CA GLY A 104 -10.50 17.26 0.23
C GLY A 104 -10.37 17.80 -1.19
N HIS A 105 -10.44 16.96 -2.22
CA HIS A 105 -10.39 17.43 -3.61
C HIS A 105 -11.56 18.33 -4.01
N THR A 106 -12.61 18.46 -3.19
CA THR A 106 -13.79 19.32 -3.46
C THR A 106 -14.24 20.20 -2.29
N ARG A 107 -13.58 20.13 -1.12
CA ARG A 107 -14.05 20.83 0.10
C ARG A 107 -13.25 22.10 0.37
N THR A 108 -13.92 23.12 0.91
CA THR A 108 -13.27 24.36 1.38
C THR A 108 -12.82 24.20 2.84
N PRO A 109 -11.77 24.90 3.32
CA PRO A 109 -11.32 24.84 4.71
C PRO A 109 -12.39 25.20 5.75
N SER A 110 -13.42 25.94 5.36
CA SER A 110 -14.58 26.34 6.16
C SER A 110 -15.73 25.32 6.18
N ASP A 111 -15.57 24.14 5.56
CA ASP A 111 -16.62 23.12 5.48
C ASP A 111 -16.99 22.61 6.90
N PRO A 112 -18.21 22.86 7.39
CA PRO A 112 -18.65 22.42 8.71
C PRO A 112 -18.58 20.91 8.91
N PHE A 113 -18.77 20.13 7.84
CA PHE A 113 -18.69 18.67 7.90
C PHE A 113 -17.24 18.20 8.07
N ALA A 114 -16.26 18.88 7.46
CA ALA A 114 -14.85 18.56 7.63
C ALA A 114 -14.36 18.87 9.06
N LEU A 115 -14.85 19.98 9.66
CA LEU A 115 -14.54 20.33 11.05
C LEU A 115 -15.13 19.34 12.05
N GLN A 116 -16.37 18.89 11.82
CA GLN A 116 -17.00 17.88 12.66
C GLN A 116 -16.27 16.53 12.55
N GLU A 117 -15.97 16.10 11.33
CA GLU A 117 -15.22 14.87 11.06
C GLU A 117 -13.85 14.87 11.75
N SER A 118 -13.10 15.97 11.67
CA SER A 118 -11.83 16.14 12.40
C SER A 118 -11.97 16.00 13.92
N ARG A 119 -13.10 16.40 14.51
CA ARG A 119 -13.35 16.23 15.94
C ARG A 119 -13.64 14.79 16.29
N GLU A 120 -14.50 14.12 15.52
CA GLU A 120 -14.83 12.70 15.71
C GLU A 120 -13.58 11.81 15.62
N ILE A 121 -12.64 12.17 14.74
CA ILE A 121 -11.33 11.53 14.60
C ILE A 121 -10.49 11.68 15.85
N LYS A 122 -10.39 12.92 16.35
CA LYS A 122 -9.64 13.23 17.57
C LYS A 122 -10.22 12.48 18.76
N ASP A 123 -11.54 12.47 18.89
CA ASP A 123 -12.24 11.77 19.97
C ASP A 123 -12.03 10.26 19.87
N ALA A 124 -12.07 9.66 18.67
CA ALA A 124 -11.80 8.24 18.48
C ALA A 124 -10.37 7.82 18.88
N VAL A 125 -9.38 8.67 18.64
CA VAL A 125 -7.98 8.44 19.09
C VAL A 125 -7.87 8.61 20.60
N LEU A 126 -8.56 9.58 21.19
CA LEU A 126 -8.51 9.85 22.64
C LEU A 126 -9.35 8.86 23.48
N GLU A 127 -10.39 8.25 22.91
CA GLU A 127 -11.28 7.27 23.56
C GLU A 127 -10.66 5.86 23.72
N GLY A 128 -9.34 5.74 23.72
CA GLY A 128 -8.63 4.50 24.06
C GLY A 128 -8.35 3.55 22.89
N LEU A 129 -8.42 4.04 21.65
CA LEU A 129 -7.72 3.39 20.54
C LEU A 129 -6.30 3.93 20.54
N GLU A 130 -5.33 3.11 20.96
CA GLU A 130 -3.93 3.52 20.92
C GLU A 130 -3.59 4.01 19.51
N PRO A 131 -3.08 5.25 19.36
CA PRO A 131 -2.60 5.72 18.07
C PRO A 131 -1.49 4.78 17.60
N PRO A 132 -1.29 4.63 16.27
CA PRO A 132 -0.16 3.85 15.76
C PRO A 132 1.14 4.30 16.43
N SER A 133 2.08 3.38 16.69
CA SER A 133 3.30 3.65 17.46
C SER A 133 4.24 4.72 16.90
N TRP A 134 3.93 5.27 15.72
CA TRP A 134 4.66 6.32 15.03
C TRP A 134 3.96 7.70 15.10
N TRP A 135 2.73 7.76 15.66
CA TRP A 135 1.96 8.98 15.90
C TRP A 135 2.16 9.42 17.35
N ASP A 136 3.09 10.35 17.57
CA ASP A 136 3.45 10.88 18.89
C ASP A 136 2.92 12.31 19.08
N ASP A 137 2.92 12.80 20.32
CA ASP A 137 2.41 14.14 20.66
C ASP A 137 3.16 15.26 19.90
N MET A 138 4.47 15.09 19.69
CA MET A 138 5.29 16.06 18.96
C MET A 138 4.86 16.20 17.49
N THR A 139 4.47 15.09 16.86
CA THR A 139 4.06 15.04 15.46
C THR A 139 2.63 15.50 15.25
N ALA A 140 1.76 15.27 16.24
CA ALA A 140 0.44 15.89 16.31
C ALA A 140 0.55 17.42 16.48
N ASP A 141 1.41 17.90 17.37
CA ASP A 141 1.62 19.34 17.62
C ASP A 141 2.22 20.05 16.40
N ALA A 142 3.16 19.42 15.69
CA ALA A 142 3.73 19.98 14.46
C ALA A 142 2.65 20.12 13.36
N TYR A 143 1.81 19.11 13.19
CA TYR A 143 0.67 19.17 12.27
C TYR A 143 -0.31 20.29 12.65
N MET A 144 -0.67 20.37 13.94
CA MET A 144 -1.60 21.39 14.43
C MET A 144 -1.01 22.81 14.36
N SER A 145 0.31 22.96 14.55
CA SER A 145 1.01 24.24 14.41
C SER A 145 1.01 24.73 12.95
N GLU A 146 1.25 23.85 11.98
CA GLU A 146 1.18 24.22 10.54
C GLU A 146 -0.24 24.65 10.13
N VAL A 147 -1.29 24.13 10.79
CA VAL A 147 -2.69 24.54 10.62
C VAL A 147 -3.04 25.81 11.40
N GLN A 148 -2.45 26.00 12.59
CA GLN A 148 -2.70 27.15 13.48
C GLN A 148 -1.96 28.43 13.09
N ASP A 149 -0.88 28.36 12.32
CA ASP A 149 -0.08 29.51 11.84
C ASP A 149 -0.86 30.48 10.92
N GLY A 150 -2.19 30.33 10.80
CA GLY A 150 -3.09 31.36 10.27
C GLY A 150 -2.93 31.63 8.78
N LYS A 151 -2.13 30.84 8.07
CA LYS A 151 -2.18 30.79 6.62
C LYS A 151 -3.39 29.96 6.25
N ASP A 152 -4.34 30.57 5.53
CA ASP A 152 -5.39 29.84 4.82
C ASP A 152 -4.73 28.96 3.75
N ILE A 153 -4.14 27.84 4.17
CA ILE A 153 -3.60 26.84 3.25
C ILE A 153 -4.80 26.05 2.75
N THR A 154 -5.08 26.18 1.47
CA THR A 154 -6.17 25.45 0.83
C THR A 154 -5.86 23.94 0.85
N LEU A 155 -6.90 23.09 0.90
CA LEU A 155 -6.72 21.63 0.81
C LEU A 155 -5.94 21.22 -0.45
N ARG A 156 -6.05 22.02 -1.52
CA ARG A 156 -5.26 21.87 -2.75
C ARG A 156 -3.76 22.05 -2.50
N GLU A 157 -3.36 23.10 -1.80
CA GLU A 157 -1.94 23.37 -1.49
C GLU A 157 -1.35 22.29 -0.58
N LEU A 158 -2.10 21.78 0.40
CA LEU A 158 -1.65 20.65 1.22
C LEU A 158 -1.51 19.36 0.40
N ALA A 159 -2.43 19.12 -0.56
CA ALA A 159 -2.33 17.99 -1.47
C ALA A 159 -1.10 18.11 -2.40
N ASP A 160 -0.77 19.32 -2.85
CA ASP A 160 0.43 19.59 -3.65
C ASP A 160 1.71 19.34 -2.84
N VAL A 161 1.74 19.76 -1.56
CA VAL A 161 2.85 19.45 -0.64
C VAL A 161 3.01 17.94 -0.45
N TRP A 162 1.91 17.21 -0.28
CA TRP A 162 1.92 15.74 -0.21
C TRP A 162 2.48 15.11 -1.49
N TRP A 163 2.00 15.54 -2.66
CA TRP A 163 2.51 15.07 -3.94
C TRP A 163 4.01 15.30 -4.11
N LEU A 164 4.49 16.48 -3.72
CA LEU A 164 5.92 16.83 -3.74
C LEU A 164 6.74 15.98 -2.79
N ARG A 165 6.30 15.79 -1.53
CA ARG A 165 6.98 14.92 -0.56
C ARG A 165 7.00 13.46 -1.03
N ARG A 166 5.89 12.94 -1.55
CA ARG A 166 5.81 11.59 -2.12
C ARG A 166 6.73 11.43 -3.32
N ARG A 167 6.81 12.45 -4.19
CA ARG A 167 7.76 12.48 -5.31
C ARG A 167 9.19 12.44 -4.82
N ALA A 168 9.57 13.23 -3.82
CA ALA A 168 10.91 13.24 -3.25
C ALA A 168 11.27 11.88 -2.60
N VAL A 169 10.34 11.26 -1.86
CA VAL A 169 10.53 9.91 -1.33
C VAL A 169 10.69 8.89 -2.46
N ARG A 170 9.87 8.97 -3.51
CA ARG A 170 9.97 8.10 -4.68
C ARG A 170 11.31 8.30 -5.40
N GLU A 171 11.74 9.53 -5.63
CA GLU A 171 13.04 9.86 -6.22
C GLU A 171 14.19 9.33 -5.36
N LYS A 172 14.09 9.44 -4.03
CA LYS A 172 15.05 8.84 -3.09
C LYS A 172 15.07 7.31 -3.14
N LEU A 173 13.92 6.67 -3.36
CA LEU A 173 13.83 5.22 -3.54
C LEU A 173 14.40 4.79 -4.90
N LEU A 174 14.10 5.53 -5.97
CA LEU A 174 14.61 5.29 -7.32
C LEU A 174 16.12 5.59 -7.43
N SER A 175 16.64 6.56 -6.69
CA SER A 175 18.06 6.90 -6.66
C SER A 175 18.92 5.87 -5.90
N ARG A 176 18.31 4.87 -5.25
CA ARG A 176 19.00 3.70 -4.68
C ARG A 176 19.58 2.75 -5.76
N ASN A 177 19.76 3.21 -6.99
CA ASN A 177 20.33 2.48 -8.13
C ASN A 177 21.63 1.72 -7.82
N ALA A 178 22.45 2.18 -6.86
CA ALA A 178 23.67 1.47 -6.46
C ALA A 178 23.42 0.08 -5.80
N ARG A 179 22.22 -0.19 -5.30
CA ARG A 179 21.80 -1.45 -4.65
C ARG A 179 20.53 -2.06 -5.27
N HIS A 180 20.19 -1.70 -6.51
CA HIS A 180 18.96 -2.18 -7.14
C HIS A 180 19.03 -3.69 -7.39
N ALA A 181 18.04 -4.46 -6.91
CA ALA A 181 18.00 -5.92 -7.04
C ALA A 181 18.04 -6.41 -8.50
N GLY A 182 17.73 -5.53 -9.46
CA GLY A 182 17.84 -5.79 -10.89
C GLY A 182 19.25 -5.70 -11.49
N ARG A 183 20.29 -5.39 -10.69
CA ARG A 183 21.67 -5.30 -11.16
C ARG A 183 22.14 -6.65 -11.71
N GLY A 184 22.60 -6.66 -12.96
CA GLY A 184 23.03 -7.89 -13.65
C GLY A 184 21.91 -8.64 -14.39
N LEU A 185 20.64 -8.25 -14.21
CA LEU A 185 19.49 -8.82 -14.95
C LEU A 185 19.32 -8.12 -16.31
N LYS A 186 20.24 -8.41 -17.26
CA LYS A 186 20.21 -7.87 -18.63
C LYS A 186 19.39 -8.76 -19.56
N VAL A 187 18.85 -8.15 -20.61
CA VAL A 187 18.17 -8.89 -21.69
C VAL A 187 19.14 -9.87 -22.34
N GLY A 188 18.68 -11.09 -22.60
CA GLY A 188 19.47 -12.18 -23.16
C GLY A 188 20.24 -13.01 -22.13
N CYS A 189 20.34 -12.56 -20.87
CA CYS A 189 21.07 -13.31 -19.85
C CYS A 189 20.24 -14.44 -19.23
N LYS A 190 20.93 -15.51 -18.84
CA LYS A 190 20.38 -16.52 -17.92
C LYS A 190 20.21 -15.92 -16.54
N ALA A 191 19.06 -16.20 -15.93
CA ALA A 191 18.71 -15.82 -14.58
C ALA A 191 18.04 -17.00 -13.89
N TYR A 192 17.85 -16.88 -12.59
CA TYR A 192 17.07 -17.83 -11.82
C TYR A 192 15.91 -17.08 -11.17
N ARG A 193 14.71 -17.65 -11.22
CA ARG A 193 13.53 -17.15 -10.54
C ARG A 193 13.28 -17.92 -9.25
N TRP A 194 12.84 -17.23 -8.22
CA TRP A 194 12.44 -17.84 -6.97
C TRP A 194 10.93 -18.12 -6.97
N ARG A 195 10.56 -19.39 -6.77
CA ARG A 195 9.16 -19.82 -6.69
C ARG A 195 8.97 -20.84 -5.56
N PRO A 196 8.66 -20.37 -4.34
CA PRO A 196 8.25 -21.29 -3.27
C PRO A 196 7.02 -22.10 -3.64
N MET A 197 7.17 -23.38 -3.95
CA MET A 197 6.04 -24.29 -4.16
C MET A 197 5.86 -25.18 -2.93
N ILE A 198 4.64 -25.63 -2.67
CA ILE A 198 4.42 -26.66 -1.65
C ILE A 198 5.10 -27.93 -2.18
N GLY A 199 6.18 -28.36 -1.52
CA GLY A 199 6.89 -29.59 -1.85
C GLY A 199 6.08 -30.82 -1.49
N GLN A 200 6.55 -32.00 -1.92
CA GLN A 200 5.89 -33.30 -1.79
C GLN A 200 5.49 -33.67 -0.33
N PHE A 201 6.10 -33.03 0.67
CA PHE A 201 5.85 -33.28 2.09
C PHE A 201 5.30 -32.05 2.84
N GLY A 202 4.70 -31.09 2.14
CA GLY A 202 4.16 -29.86 2.74
C GLY A 202 5.22 -28.80 3.11
N LYS A 203 6.52 -29.10 2.95
CA LYS A 203 7.60 -28.12 3.12
C LYS A 203 7.66 -27.20 1.90
N LEU A 204 7.77 -25.89 2.12
CA LEU A 204 8.00 -24.91 1.05
C LEU A 204 9.32 -25.22 0.34
N ASN A 205 9.26 -25.61 -0.92
CA ASN A 205 10.42 -25.76 -1.79
C ASN A 205 10.88 -24.36 -2.20
N THR A 206 11.96 -23.86 -1.61
CA THR A 206 12.53 -22.52 -1.89
C THR A 206 13.46 -22.50 -3.11
N GLY A 207 13.32 -23.48 -4.00
CA GLY A 207 14.16 -23.65 -5.19
C GLY A 207 14.18 -22.42 -6.11
N TRP A 208 15.33 -22.28 -6.76
CA TRP A 208 15.57 -21.30 -7.82
C TRP A 208 15.46 -22.02 -9.16
N GLU A 209 14.52 -21.59 -10.00
CA GLU A 209 14.26 -22.18 -11.30
C GLU A 209 14.95 -21.36 -12.39
N PRO A 210 15.72 -21.97 -13.31
CA PRO A 210 16.37 -21.24 -14.39
C PRO A 210 15.35 -20.60 -15.35
N CYS A 211 15.72 -19.44 -15.86
CA CYS A 211 14.95 -18.68 -16.84
C CYS A 211 15.86 -17.79 -17.68
N THR A 212 15.34 -17.25 -18.79
CA THR A 212 16.05 -16.28 -19.64
C THR A 212 15.30 -14.97 -19.69
N ILE A 213 16.02 -13.86 -19.55
CA ILE A 213 15.41 -12.51 -19.59
C ILE A 213 15.18 -12.12 -21.05
N LEU A 214 13.92 -11.87 -21.41
CA LEU A 214 13.52 -11.46 -22.75
C LEU A 214 13.42 -9.94 -22.90
N ALA A 215 12.94 -9.25 -21.86
CA ALA A 215 12.76 -7.80 -21.89
C ALA A 215 12.79 -7.20 -20.49
N ALA A 216 13.05 -5.89 -20.41
CA ALA A 216 13.00 -5.10 -19.19
C ALA A 216 11.91 -4.01 -19.33
N PRO A 217 10.62 -4.36 -19.16
CA PRO A 217 9.53 -3.41 -19.35
C PRO A 217 9.56 -2.26 -18.33
N THR A 218 10.07 -2.50 -17.12
CA THR A 218 10.31 -1.47 -16.10
C THR A 218 11.57 -1.78 -15.30
N ASP A 219 12.07 -0.84 -14.50
CA ASP A 219 13.22 -1.08 -13.62
C ASP A 219 12.96 -2.17 -12.57
N SER A 220 11.70 -2.37 -12.19
CA SER A 220 11.28 -3.30 -11.13
C SER A 220 10.75 -4.64 -11.64
N THR A 221 10.62 -4.83 -12.96
CA THR A 221 10.09 -6.07 -13.55
C THR A 221 10.90 -6.52 -14.76
N ARG A 222 10.88 -7.83 -15.03
CA ARG A 222 11.47 -8.44 -16.23
C ARG A 222 10.46 -9.36 -16.87
N LYS A 223 10.43 -9.37 -18.20
CA LYS A 223 9.77 -10.44 -18.96
C LYS A 223 10.76 -11.59 -19.08
N VAL A 224 10.38 -12.77 -18.62
CA VAL A 224 11.24 -13.96 -18.59
C VAL A 224 10.62 -15.11 -19.35
N LYS A 225 11.45 -15.95 -19.95
CA LYS A 225 11.11 -17.24 -20.54
C LYS A 225 11.58 -18.36 -19.62
N LEU A 226 10.68 -19.26 -19.26
CA LEU A 226 10.95 -20.43 -18.42
C LEU A 226 11.46 -21.60 -19.28
N GLU A 227 11.98 -22.66 -18.64
CA GLU A 227 12.43 -23.88 -19.35
C GLU A 227 11.31 -24.59 -20.11
N ASP A 228 10.07 -24.53 -19.60
CA ASP A 228 8.88 -25.06 -20.27
C ASP A 228 8.44 -24.21 -21.49
N GLY A 229 9.18 -23.15 -21.80
CA GLY A 229 8.92 -22.22 -22.90
C GLY A 229 7.90 -21.13 -22.58
N LYS A 230 7.24 -21.15 -21.41
CA LYS A 230 6.25 -20.15 -21.01
C LYS A 230 6.90 -18.80 -20.75
N GLU A 231 6.23 -17.74 -21.15
CA GLU A 231 6.63 -16.37 -20.87
C GLU A 231 5.81 -15.78 -19.72
N THR A 232 6.47 -15.06 -18.83
CA THR A 232 5.81 -14.38 -17.70
C THR A 232 6.54 -13.09 -17.33
N ILE A 233 5.83 -12.19 -16.65
CA ILE A 233 6.41 -11.00 -16.04
C ILE A 233 6.72 -11.33 -14.58
N GLU A 234 7.95 -11.09 -14.15
CA GLU A 234 8.41 -11.35 -12.79
C GLU A 234 9.00 -10.08 -12.16
N SER A 235 8.89 -9.98 -10.83
CA SER A 235 9.55 -8.95 -10.04
C SER A 235 11.07 -9.18 -10.05
N VAL A 236 11.87 -8.11 -10.14
CA VAL A 236 13.34 -8.22 -10.01
C VAL A 236 13.78 -8.76 -8.65
N LEU A 237 12.93 -8.66 -7.61
CA LEU A 237 13.19 -9.21 -6.29
C LEU A 237 13.12 -10.75 -6.27
N ASN A 238 12.36 -11.32 -7.20
CA ASN A 238 12.24 -12.77 -7.37
C ASN A 238 13.26 -13.33 -8.35
N LEU A 239 14.23 -12.52 -8.80
CA LEU A 239 15.20 -12.92 -9.80
C LEU A 239 16.62 -12.78 -9.27
N ARG A 240 17.49 -13.69 -9.69
CA ARG A 240 18.94 -13.61 -9.48
C ARG A 240 19.64 -13.80 -10.81
N ALA A 241 20.67 -12.99 -11.07
CA ALA A 241 21.53 -13.21 -12.22
C ALA A 241 22.20 -14.59 -12.08
N GLY A 242 22.31 -15.33 -13.18
CA GLY A 242 23.14 -16.52 -13.18
C GLY A 242 24.62 -16.17 -12.97
N PRO A 243 25.46 -17.18 -12.65
CA PRO A 243 26.90 -16.97 -12.70
C PRO A 243 27.26 -16.41 -14.08
N SER A 244 28.01 -15.31 -14.09
CA SER A 244 28.58 -14.76 -15.31
C SER A 244 29.54 -15.79 -15.89
N ASP A 245 29.28 -16.23 -17.12
CA ASP A 245 30.23 -16.97 -17.94
C ASP A 245 31.50 -16.14 -18.19
#